data_AF-A0A8J3X942-F1
#
_entry.id   AF-A0A8J3X942-F1
#
_cell.length_a   1.000
_cell.length_b   1.000
_cell.length_c   1.000
_cell.angle_alpha   90.00
_cell.angle_beta   90.00
_cell.angle_gamma   90.00
#
_symmetry.space_group_name_H-M   'P 1'
#
loop_
_entity.id
_entity.type
_entity.pdbx_description
1 polymer ?
#
loop_
_entity_poly.entity_id
_entity_poly.type
_entity_poly.pdbx_seq_one_letter_code
_entity_poly.pdbx_strand_id
1 'polypeptide(L)' 'MWKAIKIFGFIVGAYAVARALVEPFVIDMSDPATYQGDWGGPSLGGVLLAHCGPGVVAAVVMIWALLRRRSRFRGQN' A
#
# COMPACT_ATOMS: atom_id res chain seq x y z
N MET A 1 21.19 6.71 -12.00
CA MET A 1 20.66 6.60 -10.61
C MET A 1 19.14 6.78 -10.53
N TRP A 2 18.55 7.83 -11.11
CA TRP A 2 17.09 8.08 -10.98
C TRP A 2 16.18 6.96 -11.49
N LYS A 3 16.57 6.26 -12.57
CA LYS A 3 15.81 5.10 -13.07
C LYS A 3 15.72 3.97 -12.03
N ALA A 4 16.83 3.66 -11.36
CA ALA A 4 16.87 2.65 -10.31
C ALA A 4 16.00 3.04 -9.11
N ILE A 5 16.04 4.31 -8.68
CA ILE A 5 15.17 4.82 -7.59
C ILE A 5 13.70 4.67 -7.96
N LYS A 6 13.31 4.99 -9.20
CA LYS A 6 11.94 4.83 -9.68
C LYS A 6 11.49 3.37 -9.69
N ILE A 7 12.35 2.45 -10.15
CA ILE A 7 12.05 1.02 -10.19
C ILE A 7 11.90 0.48 -8.76
N PHE A 8 12.87 0.80 -7.89
CA PHE A 8 12.85 0.41 -6.49
C PHE A 8 11.59 0.90 -5.77
N GLY A 9 11.24 2.18 -5.94
CA GLY A 9 10.01 2.74 -5.37
C GLY A 9 8.75 2.04 -5.87
N PHE A 10 8.72 1.61 -7.14
CA PHE A 10 7.59 0.86 -7.70
C PHE A 10 7.50 -0.56 -7.11
N ILE A 11 8.64 -1.23 -6.89
CA ILE A 11 8.68 -2.56 -6.27
C ILE A 11 8.21 -2.47 -4.81
N VAL A 12 8.76 -1.54 -4.03
CA VAL A 12 8.36 -1.32 -2.63
C VAL A 12 6.88 -0.94 -2.55
N GLY A 13 6.41 -0.07 -3.44
CA GLY A 13 5.01 0.32 -3.51
C GLY A 13 4.09 -0.86 -3.84
N ALA A 14 4.45 -1.68 -4.82
CA ALA A 14 3.68 -2.88 -5.18
C ALA A 14 3.63 -3.90 -4.03
N TYR A 15 4.75 -4.11 -3.33
CA TYR A 15 4.79 -4.95 -2.13
C TYR A 15 3.85 -4.42 -1.05
N ALA A 16 3.86 -3.12 -0.76
CA ALA A 16 2.98 -2.52 0.23
C ALA A 16 1.49 -2.67 -0.13
N VAL A 17 1.14 -2.57 -1.43
CA VAL A 17 -0.23 -2.83 -1.91
C VAL A 17 -0.63 -4.28 -1.71
N ALA A 18 0.23 -5.22 -2.12
CA ALA A 18 -0.04 -6.65 -1.95
C ALA A 18 -0.24 -7.00 -0.47
N ARG A 19 0.64 -6.47 0.40
CA ARG A 19 0.52 -6.59 1.86
C ARG A 19 -0.83 -6.07 2.36
N ALA A 20 -1.24 -4.87 1.97
CA ALA A 20 -2.53 -4.29 2.34
C ALA A 20 -3.74 -5.11 1.87
N LEU A 21 -3.62 -5.85 0.75
CA LEU A 21 -4.68 -6.73 0.27
C LEU A 21 -4.74 -8.06 1.03
N VAL A 22 -3.60 -8.57 1.49
CA VAL A 22 -3.51 -9.90 2.14
C VAL A 22 -3.74 -9.81 3.65
N GLU A 23 -3.26 -8.76 4.33
CA GLU A 23 -3.31 -8.64 5.79
C GLU A 23 -4.72 -8.82 6.40
N PRO A 24 -5.80 -8.26 5.81
CA PRO A 24 -7.16 -8.46 6.32
C PRO A 24 -7.61 -9.93 6.32
N PHE A 25 -7.03 -10.77 5.47
CA PHE A 25 -7.37 -12.20 5.39
C PHE A 25 -6.46 -13.09 6.25
N VAL A 26 -5.34 -12.55 6.73
CA VAL A 26 -4.38 -13.26 7.60
C VAL A 26 -4.70 -13.01 9.08
N ILE A 27 -5.22 -11.83 9.42
CA ILE A 27 -5.61 -11.48 10.78
C ILE A 27 -6.93 -12.16 11.12
N ASP A 28 -6.96 -12.93 12.22
CA ASP A 28 -8.21 -13.38 12.80
C ASP A 28 -8.92 -12.21 13.50
N MET A 29 -9.82 -11.55 12.75
CA MET A 29 -10.56 -10.39 13.25
C MET A 29 -11.53 -10.74 14.39
N SER A 30 -11.77 -12.03 14.67
CA SER A 30 -12.68 -12.49 15.71
C SER A 30 -12.01 -12.72 17.06
N ASP A 31 -10.67 -12.83 17.10
CA ASP A 31 -9.90 -13.00 18.32
C ASP A 31 -8.83 -11.90 18.49
N PRO A 32 -9.08 -10.89 19.34
CA PRO A 32 -8.13 -9.85 19.66
C PRO A 32 -6.80 -10.36 20.22
N ALA A 33 -6.76 -11.55 20.82
CA ALA A 33 -5.52 -12.11 21.35
C ALA A 33 -4.46 -12.31 20.25
N THR A 34 -4.90 -12.46 19.00
CA THR A 34 -4.03 -12.72 17.84
C THR A 34 -3.37 -11.47 17.27
N TYR A 35 -3.97 -10.28 17.41
CA TYR A 35 -3.48 -9.03 16.81
C TYR A 35 -3.20 -7.90 17.82
N GLN A 36 -3.55 -8.08 19.10
CA GLN A 36 -3.37 -7.05 20.12
C GLN A 36 -1.91 -6.66 20.38
N GLY A 37 -0.98 -7.60 20.15
CA GLY A 37 0.46 -7.39 20.28
C GLY A 37 1.12 -6.81 19.02
N ASP A 38 0.36 -6.71 17.93
CA ASP A 38 0.88 -6.22 16.67
C ASP A 38 0.96 -4.70 16.65
N TRP A 39 1.76 -4.18 15.73
CA TRP A 39 1.90 -2.74 15.58
C TRP A 39 0.56 -2.12 15.14
N GLY A 40 0.01 -1.24 15.98
CA GLY A 40 -1.32 -0.65 15.81
C GLY A 40 -2.41 -1.30 16.69
N GLY A 41 -2.09 -2.38 17.42
CA GLY A 41 -2.95 -2.93 18.48
C GLY A 41 -3.13 -1.97 19.66
N PRO A 42 -4.10 -2.22 20.57
CA PRO A 42 -5.00 -3.38 20.65
C PRO A 42 -6.24 -3.28 19.76
N SER A 43 -6.45 -2.15 19.09
CA SER A 43 -7.61 -1.95 18.21
C SER A 43 -7.38 -2.56 16.84
N LEU A 44 -8.36 -3.30 16.30
CA LEU A 44 -8.32 -3.82 14.94
C LEU A 44 -8.09 -2.71 13.90
N GLY A 45 -8.73 -1.54 14.10
CA GLY A 45 -8.58 -0.39 13.22
C GLY A 45 -7.14 0.16 13.17
N GLY A 46 -6.44 0.20 14.32
CA GLY A 46 -5.05 0.63 14.37
C GLY A 46 -4.10 -0.37 13.70
N VAL A 47 -4.31 -1.68 13.90
CA VAL A 47 -3.56 -2.74 13.20
C VAL A 47 -3.77 -2.62 11.70
N LEU A 48 -5.02 -2.52 11.24
CA LEU A 48 -5.34 -2.33 9.82
C LEU A 48 -4.73 -1.05 9.25
N LEU A 49 -4.71 0.05 10.00
CA LEU A 49 -4.11 1.30 9.52
C LEU A 49 -2.58 1.17 9.38
N ALA A 50 -1.89 0.58 10.36
CA ALA A 50 -0.44 0.39 10.32
C ALA A 50 0.00 -0.51 9.15
N HIS A 51 -0.84 -1.51 8.86
CA HIS A 51 -0.55 -2.57 7.89
C HIS A 51 -1.04 -2.25 6.48
N CYS A 52 -2.28 -1.78 6.35
CA CYS A 52 -2.91 -1.48 5.06
C CYS A 52 -2.70 -0.03 4.61
N GLY A 53 -2.57 0.92 5.54
CA GLY A 53 -2.44 2.35 5.24
C GLY A 53 -1.31 2.69 4.27
N PRO A 54 -0.07 2.22 4.48
CA PRO A 54 1.03 2.43 3.55
C PRO A 54 0.74 1.90 2.14
N GLY A 55 0.07 0.74 2.04
CA GLY A 55 -0.33 0.16 0.77
C GLY A 55 -1.39 1.00 0.04
N VAL A 56 -2.39 1.53 0.75
CA VAL A 56 -3.38 2.44 0.16
C VAL A 56 -2.71 3.71 -0.37
N VAL A 57 -1.81 4.33 0.40
CA VAL A 57 -1.05 5.50 -0.06
C VAL A 57 -0.22 5.17 -1.29
N ALA A 58 0.48 4.03 -1.29
CA ALA A 58 1.27 3.58 -2.44
C ALA A 58 0.39 3.37 -3.69
N ALA A 59 -0.77 2.74 -3.56
CA ALA A 59 -1.72 2.55 -4.66
C ALA A 59 -2.17 3.89 -5.26
N VAL A 60 -2.58 4.83 -4.42
CA VAL A 60 -3.03 6.18 -4.86
C VAL A 60 -1.93 6.89 -5.62
N VAL A 61 -0.70 6.92 -5.08
CA VAL A 61 0.44 7.58 -5.72
C VAL A 61 0.80 6.92 -7.05
N MET A 62 0.82 5.59 -7.11
CA MET A 62 1.11 4.85 -8.34
C MET A 62 0.05 5.09 -9.41
N ILE A 63 -1.23 5.00 -9.08
CA ILE A 63 -2.35 5.28 -10.00
C ILE A 63 -2.24 6.71 -10.52
N TRP A 64 -2.07 7.69 -9.63
CA TRP A 64 -1.93 9.10 -10.01
C TRP A 64 -0.73 9.33 -10.93
N ALA A 65 0.42 8.73 -10.64
CA ALA A 65 1.60 8.82 -11.47
C ALA A 65 1.38 8.21 -12.87
N LEU A 66 0.67 7.08 -12.96
CA LEU A 66 0.31 6.43 -14.22
C LEU A 66 -0.69 7.27 -15.03
N LEU A 67 -1.70 7.86 -14.38
CA LEU A 67 -2.68 8.74 -15.02
C LEU A 67 -2.03 10.03 -15.56
N ARG A 68 -1.10 10.64 -14.81
CA ARG A 68 -0.34 11.81 -15.25
C ARG A 68 0.59 11.52 -16.43
N ARG A 69 1.10 10.30 -16.57
CA ARG A 69 1.87 9.91 -17.76
C ARG A 69 0.98 9.84 -18.98
N ARG A 70 -0.23 9.29 -18.86
CA ARG A 70 -1.19 9.17 -19.98
C ARG A 70 -1.65 10.52 -20.54
N SER A 71 -1.86 11.53 -19.70
CA SER A 71 -2.26 12.87 -20.16
C SER A 71 -1.18 13.58 -20.97
N ARG A 72 0.11 13.37 -20.63
CA ARG A 72 1.26 13.93 -21.37
C ARG A 72 1.42 13.35 -22.78
N PHE A 73 0.98 12.12 -23.00
CA PHE A 73 1.00 11.47 -24.31
C PHE A 73 -0.16 11.89 -25.22
N ARG A 74 -1.31 12.27 -24.65
CA ARG A 74 -2.50 12.70 -25.43
C ARG A 74 -2.44 14.13 -25.97
N GLY A 75 -1.63 15.02 -25.38
CA GLY A 75 -1.48 16.41 -25.83
C GLY A 75 -0.44 16.65 -26.93
N GLN A 76 0.10 15.58 -27.52
CA GLN A 76 1.14 15.65 -28.57
C GLN A 76 0.68 15.05 -29.93
N ASN A 77 -0.61 14.71 -30.05
CA ASN A 77 -1.23 14.23 -31.29
C ASN A 77 -2.16 15.29 -31.86
#